data_AF-A0A6V8K9L6-F1
#
_entry.id   AF-A0A6V8K9L6-F1
#
_cell.length_a   1.000
_cell.length_b   1.000
_cell.length_c   1.000
_cell.angle_alpha   90.00
_cell.angle_beta   90.00
_cell.angle_gamma   90.00
#
_symmetry.space_group_name_H-M   'P 1'
#
loop_
_entity.id
_entity.type
_entity.pdbx_description
1 polymer ?
#
loop_
_entity_poly.entity_id
_entity_poly.type
_entity_poly.pdbx_seq_one_letter_code
_entity_poly.pdbx_strand_id
1 'polypeptide(L)'
;MTTPRASDPHCRFAEPARRAAWHTYLTLTCDLLPALDSDPADTGRTGACLTQVISRILIWAPAWGPPGAVLAAATYTAQRLHRDGDHLHLARLLRVLARRLFSLSSGRTGRPRPRPT
;
A
#
# COMPACT_ATOMS: atom_id res chain seq x y z
N MET A 1 23.29 6.50 -37.69
CA MET A 1 23.19 7.57 -36.69
C MET A 1 21.80 7.52 -36.08
N THR A 2 21.66 6.84 -34.95
CA THR A 2 20.38 6.61 -34.27
C THR A 2 20.38 7.51 -33.03
N THR A 3 19.52 8.51 -32.99
CA THR A 3 19.40 9.43 -31.85
C THR A 3 18.93 8.66 -30.61
N PRO A 4 19.58 8.81 -29.44
CA PRO A 4 19.14 8.18 -28.20
C PRO A 4 17.78 8.78 -27.80
N ARG A 5 16.77 7.90 -27.73
CA ARG A 5 15.42 8.21 -27.28
C ARG A 5 15.50 8.79 -25.86
N ALA A 6 15.07 10.04 -25.70
CA ALA A 6 15.02 10.72 -24.41
C ALA A 6 14.27 9.81 -23.42
N SER A 7 14.97 9.34 -22.39
CA SER A 7 14.38 8.56 -21.32
C SER A 7 13.43 9.47 -20.56
N ASP A 8 12.14 9.21 -20.69
CA ASP A 8 11.08 9.92 -19.98
C ASP A 8 11.40 9.88 -18.47
N PRO A 9 11.63 11.04 -17.82
CA PRO A 9 12.02 11.08 -16.41
C PRO A 9 10.98 10.43 -15.48
N HIS A 10 9.72 10.29 -15.95
CA HIS A 10 8.67 9.58 -15.24
C HIS A 10 8.90 8.05 -15.16
N CYS A 11 9.69 7.45 -16.06
CA CYS A 11 9.99 6.02 -16.03
C CYS A 11 10.95 5.63 -14.89
N ARG A 12 11.89 6.50 -14.48
CA ARG A 12 12.89 6.17 -13.45
C ARG A 12 12.29 6.02 -12.05
N PHE A 13 11.18 6.70 -11.76
CA PHE A 13 10.50 6.61 -10.47
C PHE A 13 9.39 5.55 -10.41
N ALA A 14 8.92 5.07 -11.57
CA ALA A 14 7.89 4.03 -11.64
C ALA A 14 8.39 2.67 -11.12
N GLU A 15 9.65 2.30 -11.38
CA GLU A 15 10.21 1.02 -10.93
C GLU A 15 10.38 0.94 -9.41
N PRO A 16 10.99 1.94 -8.74
CA PRO A 16 11.10 1.95 -7.27
C PRO A 16 9.75 2.02 -6.58
N ALA A 17 8.82 2.85 -7.08
CA ALA A 17 7.49 2.99 -6.48
C ALA A 17 6.67 1.69 -6.59
N ARG A 18 6.73 0.99 -7.74
CA ARG A 18 6.08 -0.32 -7.91
C ARG A 18 6.66 -1.39 -6.98
N ARG A 19 7.98 -1.45 -6.86
CA ARG A 19 8.65 -2.37 -5.91
C ARG A 19 8.29 -2.06 -4.47
N ALA A 20 8.23 -0.78 -4.10
CA ALA A 20 7.78 -0.37 -2.77
C ALA A 20 6.32 -0.80 -2.50
N ALA A 21 5.43 -0.65 -3.48
CA ALA A 21 4.05 -1.13 -3.35
C ALA A 21 3.99 -2.65 -3.16
N TRP A 22 4.79 -3.41 -3.94
CA TRP A 22 4.88 -4.87 -3.82
C TRP A 22 5.41 -5.32 -2.45
N HIS A 23 6.50 -4.72 -1.97
CA HIS A 23 7.04 -5.04 -0.64
C HIS A 23 6.06 -4.68 0.47
N THR A 24 5.35 -3.55 0.35
CA THR A 24 4.30 -3.18 1.32
C THR A 24 3.16 -4.19 1.30
N TYR A 25 2.73 -4.63 0.12
CA TYR A 25 1.73 -5.68 -0.04
C TYR A 25 2.16 -6.98 0.66
N LEU A 26 3.40 -7.44 0.43
CA LEU A 26 3.92 -8.65 1.06
C LEU A 26 3.97 -8.55 2.59
N THR A 27 4.46 -7.44 3.15
CA THR A 27 4.46 -7.24 4.60
C THR A 27 3.03 -7.28 5.18
N LEU A 28 2.06 -6.75 4.43
CA LEU A 28 0.66 -6.78 4.83
C LEU A 28 0.08 -8.19 4.82
N THR A 29 0.32 -8.97 3.77
CA THR A 29 -0.31 -10.28 3.56
C THR A 29 0.42 -11.44 4.21
N CYS A 30 1.73 -11.36 4.35
CA CYS A 30 2.57 -12.44 4.88
C CYS A 30 2.86 -12.27 6.38
N ASP A 31 2.86 -11.04 6.89
CA ASP A 31 3.20 -10.77 8.29
C ASP A 31 2.00 -10.25 9.08
N LEU A 32 1.45 -9.09 8.69
CA LEU A 32 0.48 -8.37 9.53
C LEU A 32 -0.90 -9.02 9.58
N LEU A 33 -1.47 -9.42 8.44
CA LEU A 33 -2.77 -10.10 8.41
C LEU A 33 -2.74 -11.46 9.12
N PRO A 34 -1.73 -12.33 8.90
CA PRO A 34 -1.60 -13.57 9.66
C PRO A 34 -1.42 -13.36 11.16
N ALA A 35 -0.66 -12.32 11.57
CA ALA A 35 -0.50 -12.00 12.98
C ALA A 35 -1.85 -11.64 13.64
N LEU A 36 -2.68 -10.85 12.96
CA LEU A 36 -4.03 -10.51 13.42
C LEU A 36 -4.99 -11.71 13.49
N ASP A 37 -4.86 -12.65 12.55
CA ASP A 37 -5.73 -13.84 12.51
C ASP A 37 -5.29 -14.93 13.51
N SER A 38 -4.00 -15.00 13.86
CA SER A 38 -3.44 -16.08 14.71
C SER A 38 -3.52 -15.76 16.21
N ASP A 39 -3.23 -14.53 16.61
CA ASP A 39 -3.29 -14.11 18.01
C ASP A 39 -3.62 -12.61 18.09
N PRO A 40 -4.90 -12.24 18.17
CA PRO A 40 -5.29 -10.84 18.30
C PRO A 40 -4.83 -10.22 19.62
N ALA A 41 -4.43 -11.02 20.62
CA ALA A 41 -3.90 -10.52 21.89
C ALA A 41 -2.42 -10.10 21.81
N ASP A 42 -1.66 -10.56 20.80
CA ASP A 42 -0.30 -10.07 20.51
C ASP A 42 -0.32 -8.70 19.83
N THR A 43 -0.76 -7.72 20.62
CA THR A 43 -0.84 -6.31 20.26
C THR A 43 0.54 -5.70 19.99
N GLY A 44 1.59 -6.22 20.64
CA GLY A 44 2.96 -5.73 20.47
C GLY A 44 3.52 -6.00 19.08
N ARG A 45 3.47 -7.27 18.64
CA ARG A 45 3.94 -7.65 17.30
C ARG A 45 3.09 -7.00 16.20
N THR A 46 1.77 -7.02 16.38
CA THR A 46 0.82 -6.39 15.46
C THR A 46 1.12 -4.90 15.31
N GLY A 47 1.34 -4.19 16.42
CA GLY A 47 1.65 -2.75 16.43
C GLY A 47 2.97 -2.41 15.73
N ALA A 48 4.02 -3.23 15.93
CA ALA A 48 5.30 -3.06 15.25
C ALA A 48 5.17 -3.24 13.73
N CYS A 49 4.51 -4.33 13.28
CA CYS A 49 4.25 -4.58 11.86
C CYS A 49 3.39 -3.47 11.23
N LEU A 50 2.35 -3.02 11.94
CA LEU A 50 1.50 -1.93 11.48
C LEU A 50 2.30 -0.63 11.31
N THR A 51 3.13 -0.27 12.28
CA THR A 51 3.98 0.92 12.22
C THR A 51 4.93 0.88 11.02
N GLN A 52 5.54 -0.28 10.75
CA GLN A 52 6.41 -0.46 9.59
C GLN A 52 5.66 -0.26 8.26
N VAL A 53 4.47 -0.83 8.13
CA VAL A 53 3.61 -0.66 6.95
C VAL A 53 3.20 0.80 6.77
N ILE A 54 2.78 1.47 7.84
CA ILE A 54 2.38 2.88 7.82
C ILE A 54 3.53 3.75 7.34
N SER A 55 4.72 3.61 7.93
CA SER A 55 5.90 4.39 7.55
C SER A 55 6.23 4.22 6.06
N ARG A 56 6.18 2.98 5.55
CA ARG A 56 6.45 2.70 4.13
C ARG A 56 5.39 3.33 3.22
N ILE A 57 4.11 3.27 3.59
CA ILE A 57 3.03 3.93 2.85
C ILE A 57 3.25 5.44 2.80
N LEU A 58 3.55 6.08 3.94
CA LEU A 58 3.74 7.53 4.00
C LEU A 58 4.94 8.01 3.17
N ILE A 59 6.05 7.27 3.20
CA ILE A 59 7.25 7.58 2.42
C ILE A 59 6.97 7.52 0.90
N TRP A 60 6.23 6.50 0.45
CA TRP A 60 6.03 6.25 -0.98
C TRP A 60 4.72 6.81 -1.55
N ALA A 61 3.81 7.28 -0.70
CA ALA A 61 2.52 7.85 -1.11
C ALA A 61 2.65 8.93 -2.20
N PRO A 62 3.59 9.89 -2.13
CA PRO A 62 3.75 10.89 -3.19
C PRO A 62 4.08 10.27 -4.56
N ALA A 63 4.86 9.19 -4.58
CA ALA A 63 5.28 8.51 -5.81
C ALA A 63 4.17 7.65 -6.44
N TRP A 64 3.12 7.32 -5.69
CA TRP A 64 1.97 6.57 -6.18
C TRP A 64 0.84 7.47 -6.70
N GLY A 65 0.97 8.80 -6.60
CA GLY A 65 -0.02 9.76 -7.06
C GLY A 65 -1.32 9.71 -6.23
N PRO A 66 -2.51 9.96 -6.84
CA PRO A 66 -3.78 9.99 -6.12
C PRO A 66 -4.10 8.73 -5.30
N PRO A 67 -3.82 7.49 -5.78
CA PRO A 67 -3.95 6.29 -4.95
C PRO A 67 -3.11 6.33 -3.67
N GLY A 68 -1.91 6.90 -3.73
CA GLY A 68 -1.02 7.04 -2.57
C GLY A 68 -1.59 7.93 -1.48
N ALA A 69 -2.23 9.05 -1.85
CA ALA A 69 -2.92 9.91 -0.90
C ALA A 69 -4.06 9.18 -0.16
N VAL A 70 -4.82 8.33 -0.86
CA VAL A 70 -5.87 7.52 -0.22
C VAL A 70 -5.29 6.47 0.72
N LEU A 71 -4.17 5.83 0.34
CA LEU A 71 -3.47 4.89 1.21
C LEU A 71 -2.96 5.59 2.49
N ALA A 72 -2.37 6.79 2.35
CA ALA A 72 -1.92 7.60 3.47
C ALA A 72 -3.07 8.03 4.39
N ALA A 73 -4.23 8.39 3.84
CA ALA A 73 -5.39 8.70 4.69
C ALA A 73 -5.87 7.45 5.48
N ALA A 74 -5.81 6.27 4.86
CA ALA A 74 -6.23 5.03 5.49
C ALA A 74 -5.30 4.56 6.62
N THR A 75 -4.03 4.95 6.64
CA THR A 75 -3.12 4.59 7.74
C THR A 75 -3.57 5.16 9.08
N TYR A 76 -4.12 6.38 9.09
CA TYR A 76 -4.68 6.98 10.30
C TYR A 76 -5.86 6.18 10.84
N THR A 77 -6.73 5.68 9.94
CA THR A 77 -7.86 4.83 10.33
C THR A 77 -7.36 3.49 10.87
N ALA A 78 -6.36 2.88 10.24
CA ALA A 78 -5.76 1.63 10.71
C ALA A 78 -5.14 1.79 12.11
N GLN A 79 -4.41 2.88 12.36
CA GLN A 79 -3.81 3.15 13.67
C GLN A 79 -4.85 3.46 14.75
N ARG A 80 -5.98 4.09 14.39
CA ARG A 80 -7.10 4.27 15.32
C ARG A 80 -7.73 2.92 15.67
N LEU A 81 -8.11 2.12 14.67
CA LEU A 81 -8.72 0.80 14.88
C LEU A 81 -7.83 -0.13 15.71
N HIS A 82 -6.51 -0.09 15.51
CA HIS A 82 -5.56 -0.86 16.32
C HIS A 82 -5.56 -0.40 17.79
N ARG A 83 -5.56 0.91 18.05
CA ARG A 83 -5.61 1.46 19.42
C ARG A 83 -6.92 1.15 20.13
N ASP A 84 -8.01 1.11 19.38
CA ASP A 84 -9.35 0.80 19.90
C ASP A 84 -9.57 -0.72 20.10
N GLY A 85 -8.61 -1.57 19.70
CA GLY A 85 -8.74 -3.03 19.78
C GLY A 85 -9.71 -3.62 18.75
N ASP A 86 -10.10 -2.88 17.72
CA ASP A 86 -11.05 -3.33 16.70
C ASP A 86 -10.32 -4.11 15.59
N HIS A 87 -9.90 -5.32 15.94
CA HIS A 87 -9.14 -6.21 15.06
C HIS A 87 -9.93 -6.62 13.81
N LEU A 88 -11.26 -6.74 13.91
CA LEU A 88 -12.12 -7.13 12.79
C LEU A 88 -12.13 -6.05 11.70
N HIS A 89 -12.43 -4.80 12.07
CA HIS A 89 -12.44 -3.70 11.11
C HIS A 89 -11.03 -3.34 10.63
N LEU A 90 -10.03 -3.48 11.50
CA LEU A 90 -8.63 -3.35 11.11
C LEU A 90 -8.26 -4.35 10.01
N ALA A 91 -8.53 -5.65 10.21
CA ALA A 91 -8.24 -6.68 9.22
C ALA A 91 -8.97 -6.46 7.89
N ARG A 92 -10.24 -6.00 7.94
CA ARG A 92 -10.99 -5.62 6.72
C ARG A 92 -10.34 -4.46 5.97
N LEU A 93 -9.95 -3.40 6.68
CA LEU A 93 -9.25 -2.25 6.09
C LEU A 93 -7.92 -2.67 5.47
N LEU A 94 -7.12 -3.45 6.21
CA LEU A 94 -5.83 -3.96 5.76
C LEU A 94 -5.94 -4.81 4.48
N ARG A 95 -6.99 -5.65 4.36
CA ARG A 95 -7.27 -6.39 3.11
C ARG A 95 -7.60 -5.46 1.94
N VAL A 96 -8.31 -4.36 2.16
CA VAL A 96 -8.56 -3.33 1.13
C VAL A 96 -7.26 -2.64 0.72
N LEU A 97 -6.39 -2.29 1.68
CA LEU A 97 -5.08 -1.70 1.39
C LEU A 97 -4.19 -2.66 0.59
N ALA A 98 -4.15 -3.94 0.97
CA ALA A 98 -3.40 -4.97 0.25
C ALA A 98 -3.83 -5.05 -1.23
N ARG A 99 -5.14 -5.08 -1.51
CA ARG A 99 -5.65 -5.07 -2.89
C ARG A 99 -5.22 -3.83 -3.68
N ARG A 100 -5.24 -2.65 -3.05
CA ARG A 100 -4.79 -1.40 -3.70
C ARG A 100 -3.29 -1.39 -3.97
N LEU A 101 -2.48 -1.85 -3.01
CA LEU A 101 -1.03 -1.97 -3.15
C LEU A 101 -0.65 -2.96 -4.26
N PHE A 102 -1.37 -4.08 -4.39
CA PHE A 102 -1.21 -5.02 -5.49
C PHE A 102 -1.52 -4.39 -6.86
N SER A 103 -2.60 -3.60 -6.95
CA SER A 103 -2.93 -2.87 -8.19
C SER A 103 -1.85 -1.84 -8.55
N LEU A 104 -1.27 -1.17 -7.55
CA LEU A 104 -0.14 -0.27 -7.74
C LEU A 104 1.12 -1.00 -8.22
N SER A 105 1.46 -2.13 -7.61
CA SER A 105 2.66 -2.89 -8.00
C SER A 105 2.56 -3.48 -9.40
N SER A 106 1.36 -3.91 -9.81
CA SER A 106 1.11 -4.48 -11.14
C SER A 106 1.00 -3.43 -12.25
N GLY A 107 1.06 -2.13 -11.93
CA GLY A 107 0.85 -1.05 -12.91
C GLY A 107 -0.59 -0.97 -13.43
N ARG A 108 -1.53 -1.68 -12.79
CA ARG A 108 -2.97 -1.61 -13.07
C ARG A 108 -3.60 -0.47 -12.29
N THR A 109 -3.05 0.73 -12.41
CA THR A 109 -3.80 1.93 -12.02
C THR A 109 -4.85 2.13 -13.09
N GLY A 110 -6.12 1.88 -12.73
CA GLY A 110 -7.25 1.93 -13.65
C GLY A 110 -7.20 3.19 -14.50
N ARG A 111 -6.77 3.04 -15.75
CA ARG A 111 -6.97 4.07 -16.77
C ARG A 111 -8.49 4.18 -16.88
N PRO A 112 -9.10 5.36 -16.64
CA PRO A 112 -10.52 5.52 -16.82
C PRO A 112 -10.82 5.08 -18.26
N ARG A 113 -11.62 4.02 -18.39
CA ARG A 113 -12.06 3.53 -19.70
C ARG A 113 -12.81 4.69 -20.34
N PRO A 114 -12.37 5.24 -21.48
CA PRO A 114 -13.12 6.30 -22.14
C PRO A 114 -14.51 5.74 -22.43
N ARG A 115 -15.55 6.43 -21.96
CA ARG A 115 -16.92 6.10 -22.35
C ARG A 115 -17.02 6.34 -23.85
N PRO A 116 -17.48 5.37 -24.66
CA PRO A 116 -17.85 5.67 -26.03
C PRO A 116 -19.00 6.69 -25.97
N THR A 117 -18.79 7.84 -26.59
CA THR A 117 -19.82 8.82 -26.95
C THR A 117 -20.65 8.28 -28.09
#